data_AF-A0A7S9CN17-F1
#
_entry.id   AF-A0A7S9CN17-F1
#
_cell.length_a   1.000
_cell.length_b   1.000
_cell.length_c   1.000
_cell.angle_alpha   90.00
_cell.angle_beta   90.00
_cell.angle_gamma   90.00
#
_symmetry.space_group_name_H-M   'P 1'
#
loop_
_entity.id
_entity.type
_entity.pdbx_description
1 polymer ?
#
loop_
_entity_poly.entity_id
_entity_poly.type
_entity_poly.pdbx_seq_one_letter_code
_entity_poly.pdbx_strand_id
1 'polypeptide(L)'
;MKTLKVVLGAIAIVGALLSSWWWVRAASAKVLGKGQAGVGWGGTPVNVENEKGEILDFLETFKHQSRYNSRAALAAAVSALAAGVLFLLNMPRLPS
;
A
#
# COMPACT_ATOMS: atom_id res chain seq x y z
N MET A 1 28.39 -8.38 13.31
CA MET A 1 26.99 -8.47 13.79
C MET A 1 26.32 -7.12 14.06
N LYS A 2 26.96 -6.13 14.68
CA LYS A 2 26.35 -4.80 14.98
C LYS A 2 25.85 -4.07 13.72
N THR A 3 26.67 -4.00 12.67
CA THR A 3 26.33 -3.35 11.38
C THR A 3 25.09 -3.97 10.73
N LEU A 4 25.00 -5.31 10.71
CA LEU A 4 23.84 -6.01 10.15
C LEU A 4 22.54 -5.64 10.87
N LYS A 5 22.55 -5.58 12.20
CA LYS A 5 21.38 -5.19 13.00
C LYS A 5 20.92 -3.75 12.69
N VAL A 6 21.87 -2.83 12.52
CA VAL A 6 21.57 -1.43 12.14
C VAL A 6 20.95 -1.37 10.75
N VAL A 7 21.51 -2.10 9.78
CA VAL A 7 20.97 -2.15 8.41
C VAL A 7 19.56 -2.73 8.39
N LEU A 8 19.32 -3.84 9.08
CA LEU A 8 17.98 -4.44 9.18
C LEU A 8 16.97 -3.49 9.85
N GLY A 9 17.37 -2.79 10.91
CA GLY A 9 16.54 -1.78 11.56
C GLY A 9 16.19 -0.63 10.60
N ALA A 10 17.16 -0.14 9.82
CA ALA A 10 16.92 0.89 8.82
C ALA A 10 15.95 0.40 7.72
N ILE A 11 16.12 -0.81 7.22
CA ILE A 11 15.20 -1.41 6.22
C ILE A 11 13.78 -1.53 6.78
N ALA A 12 13.65 -1.99 8.03
CA ALA A 12 12.34 -2.11 8.68
C ALA A 12 11.64 -0.74 8.77
N ILE A 13 12.34 0.30 9.23
CA ILE A 13 11.79 1.64 9.35
C ILE A 13 11.43 2.22 7.98
N VAL A 14 12.35 2.18 7.02
CA VAL A 14 12.12 2.73 5.68
C VAL A 14 10.97 2.00 4.98
N GLY A 15 10.91 0.67 5.07
CA GLY A 15 9.81 -0.11 4.50
C GLY A 15 8.45 0.23 5.12
N ALA A 16 8.39 0.44 6.44
CA ALA A 16 7.16 0.86 7.11
C ALA A 16 6.71 2.26 6.67
N LEU A 17 7.63 3.22 6.56
CA LEU A 17 7.33 4.57 6.09
C LEU A 17 6.84 4.57 4.63
N LEU A 18 7.50 3.81 3.76
CA LEU A 18 7.08 3.65 2.37
C LEU A 18 5.70 3.00 2.27
N SER A 19 5.42 1.97 3.07
CA SER A 19 4.10 1.33 3.12
C SER A 19 3.01 2.33 3.50
N SER A 20 3.22 3.06 4.59
CA SER A 20 2.27 4.07 5.06
C SER A 20 2.02 5.15 4.01
N TRP A 21 3.07 5.63 3.34
CA TRP A 21 2.94 6.61 2.26
C TRP A 21 2.10 6.09 1.09
N TRP A 22 2.31 4.84 0.68
CA TRP A 22 1.52 4.22 -0.38
C TRP A 22 0.07 3.97 0.03
N TRP A 23 -0.21 3.63 1.28
CA TRP A 23 -1.60 3.54 1.77
C TRP A 23 -2.31 4.88 1.77
N VAL A 24 -1.65 5.97 2.15
CA VAL A 24 -2.21 7.32 2.04
C VAL A 24 -2.53 7.67 0.59
N ARG A 25 -1.62 7.35 -0.35
CA ARG A 25 -1.84 7.51 -1.79
C ARG A 25 -3.00 6.66 -2.31
N ALA A 26 -3.14 5.44 -1.82
CA ALA A 26 -4.28 4.57 -2.14
C ALA A 26 -5.59 5.18 -1.64
N ALA A 27 -5.68 5.53 -0.36
CA ALA A 27 -6.89 6.11 0.22
C ALA A 27 -7.31 7.43 -0.43
N SER A 28 -6.35 8.21 -0.91
CA SER A 28 -6.60 9.52 -1.55
C SER A 28 -6.76 9.44 -3.06
N ALA A 29 -6.57 8.27 -3.69
CA ALA A 29 -6.69 8.15 -5.14
C ALA A 29 -8.16 8.26 -5.55
N LYS A 30 -8.45 9.24 -6.41
CA LYS A 30 -9.72 9.40 -7.11
C LYS A 30 -9.46 9.82 -8.55
N VAL A 31 -10.25 9.30 -9.47
CA VAL A 31 -10.20 9.66 -10.90
C VAL A 31 -11.55 10.25 -11.29
N LEU A 32 -11.52 11.47 -11.83
CA LEU A 32 -12.70 12.15 -12.34
C LEU A 32 -13.05 11.60 -13.72
N GLY A 33 -14.31 11.21 -13.91
CA GLY A 33 -14.86 10.75 -15.18
C GLY A 33 -15.10 11.92 -16.14
N LYS A 34 -14.82 11.72 -17.44
CA LYS A 34 -14.96 12.76 -18.49
C LYS A 34 -16.36 12.77 -19.16
N GLY A 35 -17.43 12.57 -18.39
CA GLY A 35 -18.80 12.67 -18.90
C GLY A 35 -19.27 11.53 -19.82
N GLN A 36 -18.41 10.58 -20.19
CA GLN A 36 -18.83 9.26 -20.69
C GLN A 36 -18.84 8.29 -19.52
N ALA A 37 -19.99 7.68 -19.25
CA ALA A 37 -20.12 6.66 -18.23
C ALA A 37 -19.13 5.53 -18.52
N GLY A 38 -18.20 5.28 -17.59
CA GLY A 38 -17.36 4.10 -17.62
C GLY A 38 -18.27 2.89 -17.55
N VAL A 39 -18.31 2.10 -18.62
CA VAL A 39 -19.08 0.85 -18.68
C VAL A 39 -18.34 -0.22 -17.90
N GLY A 40 -18.99 -0.73 -16.85
CA GLY A 40 -18.53 -1.87 -16.08
C GLY A 40 -18.73 -3.19 -16.82
N TRP A 41 -18.40 -4.28 -16.14
CA TRP A 41 -18.64 -5.63 -16.66
C TRP A 41 -20.15 -5.84 -16.85
N GLY A 42 -20.58 -6.11 -18.09
CA GLY A 42 -22.01 -6.25 -18.44
C GLY A 42 -22.72 -4.97 -18.92
N GLY A 43 -22.01 -3.85 -19.13
CA GLY A 43 -22.59 -2.62 -19.67
C GLY A 43 -23.27 -1.72 -18.64
N THR A 44 -23.24 -2.10 -17.36
CA THR A 44 -23.75 -1.27 -16.26
C THR A 44 -22.79 -0.09 -16.02
N PRO A 45 -23.28 1.16 -15.98
CA PRO A 45 -22.45 2.31 -15.66
C PRO A 45 -21.95 2.22 -14.22
N VAL A 46 -20.63 2.32 -14.02
CA VAL A 46 -20.00 2.24 -12.68
C VAL A 46 -19.68 3.62 -12.11
N ASN A 47 -20.00 4.68 -12.85
CA ASN A 47 -19.70 6.05 -12.43
C ASN A 47 -20.79 6.57 -11.51
N VAL A 48 -20.41 7.13 -10.37
CA VAL A 48 -21.33 7.77 -9.41
C VAL A 48 -20.96 9.25 -9.29
N GLU A 49 -21.97 10.10 -9.32
CA GLU A 49 -21.85 11.52 -9.03
C GLU A 49 -21.75 11.70 -7.51
N ASN A 50 -20.72 12.41 -7.06
CA ASN A 50 -20.60 12.73 -5.64
C ASN A 50 -21.48 13.94 -5.26
N GLU A 51 -21.56 14.25 -3.96
CA GLU A 51 -22.34 15.39 -3.43
C GLU A 51 -21.91 16.77 -3.98
N LYS A 52 -20.77 16.85 -4.67
CA LYS A 52 -20.22 18.06 -5.29
C LYS A 52 -20.49 18.12 -6.80
N GLY A 53 -21.24 17.16 -7.35
CA GLY A 53 -21.50 17.04 -8.79
C GLY A 53 -20.31 16.48 -9.59
N GLU A 54 -19.28 15.95 -8.94
CA GLU A 54 -18.15 15.32 -9.63
C GLU A 54 -18.51 13.87 -10.00
N ILE A 55 -18.42 13.53 -11.29
CA ILE A 55 -18.55 12.15 -11.75
C ILE A 55 -17.24 11.42 -11.45
N LEU A 56 -17.29 10.37 -10.62
CA LEU A 56 -16.13 9.53 -10.32
C LEU A 56 -16.10 8.30 -11.22
N ASP A 57 -14.94 8.02 -11.81
CA ASP A 57 -14.68 6.74 -12.49
C ASP A 57 -14.22 5.72 -11.44
N PHE A 58 -15.14 4.88 -10.98
CA PHE A 58 -14.83 3.88 -9.95
C PHE A 58 -13.86 2.82 -10.46
N LEU A 59 -13.98 2.40 -11.72
CA LEU A 59 -13.17 1.31 -12.24
C LEU A 59 -11.71 1.74 -12.37
N GLU A 60 -11.46 2.95 -12.88
CA GLU A 60 -10.12 3.51 -12.94
C GLU A 60 -9.61 3.87 -11.54
N THR A 61 -10.45 4.42 -10.67
CA THR A 61 -10.10 4.69 -9.28
C THR A 61 -9.66 3.41 -8.56
N PHE A 62 -10.42 2.32 -8.63
CA PHE A 62 -10.05 1.03 -8.04
C PHE A 62 -8.75 0.46 -8.61
N LYS A 63 -8.49 0.61 -9.91
CA LYS A 63 -7.21 0.22 -10.52
C LYS A 63 -6.04 0.99 -9.90
N HIS A 64 -6.19 2.31 -9.72
CA HIS A 64 -5.16 3.14 -9.08
C HIS A 64 -4.98 2.79 -7.60
N GLN A 65 -6.07 2.65 -6.85
CA GLN A 65 -6.05 2.24 -5.44
C GLN A 65 -5.38 0.88 -5.26
N SER A 66 -5.72 -0.10 -6.09
CA SER A 66 -5.14 -1.45 -6.06
C SER A 66 -3.64 -1.46 -6.35
N ARG A 67 -3.18 -0.65 -7.31
CA ARG A 67 -1.74 -0.49 -7.60
C ARG A 67 -0.98 0.08 -6.40
N TYR A 68 -1.51 1.11 -5.76
CA TYR A 68 -0.90 1.69 -4.56
C TYR A 68 -0.95 0.74 -3.37
N ASN A 69 -2.06 0.01 -3.18
CA ASN A 69 -2.18 -0.99 -2.12
C ASN A 69 -1.18 -2.14 -2.29
N SER A 70 -0.96 -2.60 -3.52
CA SER A 70 0.04 -3.63 -3.83
C SER A 70 1.45 -3.17 -3.49
N ARG A 71 1.79 -1.91 -3.78
CA ARG A 71 3.09 -1.31 -3.41
C ARG A 71 3.24 -1.16 -1.90
N ALA A 72 2.17 -0.75 -1.22
CA ALA A 72 2.15 -0.68 0.24
C ALA A 72 2.42 -2.05 0.87
N ALA A 73 1.67 -3.08 0.44
CA ALA A 73 1.83 -4.44 0.93
C ALA A 73 3.24 -4.99 0.72
N LEU A 74 3.86 -4.74 -0.44
CA LEU A 74 5.25 -5.13 -0.69
C LEU A 74 6.23 -4.46 0.29
N ALA A 75 6.10 -3.16 0.50
CA ALA A 75 6.96 -2.42 1.43
C ALA A 75 6.76 -2.88 2.89
N ALA A 76 5.52 -3.15 3.28
CA ALA A 76 5.20 -3.73 4.59
C ALA A 76 5.82 -5.13 4.76
N ALA A 77 5.74 -5.99 3.75
CA ALA A 77 6.32 -7.32 3.79
C ALA A 77 7.85 -7.27 3.96
N VAL A 78 8.54 -6.41 3.21
CA VAL A 78 9.99 -6.19 3.35
C VAL A 78 10.34 -5.69 4.76
N SER A 79 9.55 -4.75 5.28
CA SER A 79 9.72 -4.23 6.63
C SER A 79 9.57 -5.33 7.70
N ALA A 80 8.49 -6.13 7.59
CA ALA A 80 8.20 -7.22 8.51
C ALA A 80 9.28 -8.30 8.47
N LEU A 81 9.80 -8.66 7.29
CA LEU A 81 10.91 -9.60 7.16
C LEU A 81 12.18 -9.08 7.85
N ALA A 82 12.55 -7.82 7.61
CA ALA A 82 13.72 -7.22 8.25
C ALA A 82 13.58 -7.15 9.78
N ALA A 83 12.40 -6.77 10.27
CA ALA A 83 12.08 -6.76 11.70
C ALA A 83 12.11 -8.17 12.31
N GLY A 84 11.57 -9.18 11.62
CA GLY A 84 11.59 -10.57 12.05
C GLY A 84 13.00 -11.15 12.16
N VAL A 85 13.86 -10.90 11.17
CA VAL A 85 15.27 -11.30 11.23
C VAL A 85 15.99 -10.59 12.38
N LEU A 86 15.74 -9.28 12.57
CA LEU A 86 16.33 -8.53 13.68
C LEU A 86 15.91 -9.10 15.05
N PHE A 87 14.64 -9.49 15.19
CA PHE A 87 14.12 -10.13 16.40
C PHE A 87 14.83 -11.46 16.69
N LEU A 88 14.96 -12.34 15.69
CA LEU A 88 15.69 -13.60 15.83
C LEU A 88 17.15 -13.39 16.24
N LEU A 89 17.82 -12.37 15.70
CA LEU A 89 19.21 -12.04 16.06
C LEU A 89 19.37 -11.43 17.46
N ASN A 90 18.27 -11.03 18.10
CA ASN A 90 18.25 -10.46 19.46
C ASN A 90 17.74 -11.45 20.51
N MET A 91 17.28 -12.63 20.12
CA MET A 91 16.87 -13.64 21.09
C MET A 91 18.06 -14.10 21.95
N PRO A 92 17.89 -14.18 23.28
CA PRO A 92 18.85 -14.85 24.15
C PRO A 92 19.01 -16.31 23.71
N ARG A 93 20.25 -16.80 23.62
CA ARG A 93 20.46 -18.24 23.43
C ARG A 93 19.98 -18.95 24.70
N LEU A 94 19.10 -19.93 24.55
CA LEU A 94 18.70 -20.78 25.65
C LEU A 94 19.94 -21.49 26.23
N PRO A 95 20.08 -21.57 27.56
CA PRO A 95 21.12 -22.39 28.16
C PRO A 95 20.87 -23.85 27.76
N SER A 96 21.94 -24.49 27.25
CA SER A 96 21.99 -25.91 26.89
C SER A 96 21.94 -26.80 28.12
#